data_AF-A0A929H2I0-F1
#
_entry.id   AF-A0A929H2I0-F1
#
_cell.length_a   1.000
_cell.length_b   1.000
_cell.length_c   1.000
_cell.angle_alpha   90.00
_cell.angle_beta   90.00
_cell.angle_gamma   90.00
#
_symmetry.space_group_name_H-M   'P 1'
#
loop_
_entity.id
_entity.type
_entity.pdbx_description
1 polymer ?
#
loop_
_entity_poly.entity_id
_entity_poly.type
_entity_poly.pdbx_seq_one_letter_code
_entity_poly.pdbx_strand_id
1 'polypeptide(L)'
;MTGTRAKRDYLFCLLLNAKSLENRNLFLNQRVGCFRFSNKLATGYINLAFKHNDLLEPIFLLGTGAANQANIGIKALNDMPIPLPPLNEQQRIVAKVEQLMKLYDDLEQSIQQNQKYTQDLLQVALKEALEPNKANS
;
A
#
# COMPACT_ATOMS: atom_id res chain seq x y z
N MET A 1 3.35 16.87 -9.02
CA MET A 1 2.55 16.27 -7.92
C MET A 1 2.59 17.21 -6.71
N THR A 2 1.49 17.34 -5.99
CA THR A 2 1.36 18.26 -4.82
C THR A 2 0.86 17.49 -3.61
N GLY A 3 1.24 17.93 -2.44
CA GLY A 3 0.87 17.35 -1.15
C GLY A 3 1.22 18.33 -0.04
N THR A 4 1.23 17.85 1.19
CA THR A 4 1.54 18.65 2.37
C THR A 4 2.91 18.24 2.90
N ARG A 5 3.87 19.18 2.97
CA ARG A 5 5.25 18.89 3.37
C ARG A 5 5.37 18.18 4.73
N ALA A 6 4.45 18.48 5.66
CA ALA A 6 4.39 17.85 6.98
C ALA A 6 3.75 16.45 7.00
N LYS A 7 2.88 16.11 6.02
CA LYS A 7 2.16 14.82 5.98
C LYS A 7 2.85 13.76 5.13
N ARG A 8 3.84 14.13 4.31
CA ARG A 8 4.59 13.20 3.43
C ARG A 8 3.67 12.38 2.50
N ASP A 9 2.54 12.95 2.10
CA ASP A 9 1.47 12.35 1.30
C ASP A 9 1.74 12.42 -0.21
N TYR A 10 2.95 12.07 -0.63
CA TYR A 10 3.41 12.14 -2.02
C TYR A 10 3.82 10.77 -2.56
N LEU A 11 3.84 10.63 -3.89
CA LEU A 11 4.35 9.43 -4.57
C LEU A 11 3.62 8.13 -4.19
N PHE A 12 2.33 8.23 -3.88
CA PHE A 12 1.47 7.04 -3.87
C PHE A 12 1.40 6.46 -5.28
N CYS A 13 2.12 5.36 -5.48
CA CYS A 13 2.17 4.67 -6.75
C CYS A 13 1.19 3.50 -6.77
N LEU A 14 0.42 3.45 -7.86
CA LEU A 14 -0.44 2.33 -8.20
C LEU A 14 0.15 1.63 -9.42
N LEU A 15 0.30 0.31 -9.32
CA LEU A 15 0.68 -0.52 -10.45
C LEU A 15 -0.59 -0.88 -11.23
N LEU A 16 -0.62 -0.54 -12.51
CA LEU A 16 -1.71 -0.90 -13.41
C LEU A 16 -1.32 -2.13 -14.22
N ASN A 17 -2.20 -3.12 -14.21
CA ASN A 17 -2.10 -4.34 -15.01
C ASN A 17 -3.08 -4.25 -16.19
N ALA A 18 -2.92 -5.13 -17.19
CA ALA A 18 -3.84 -5.19 -18.34
C ALA A 18 -5.31 -5.37 -17.91
N LYS A 19 -5.57 -6.16 -16.87
CA LYS A 19 -6.90 -6.35 -16.27
C LYS A 19 -7.48 -5.07 -15.66
N SER A 20 -6.65 -4.17 -15.14
CA SER A 20 -7.11 -2.90 -14.56
C SER A 20 -7.62 -1.92 -15.62
N LEU A 21 -7.19 -2.09 -16.87
CA LEU A 21 -7.55 -1.26 -18.02
C LEU A 21 -8.69 -1.87 -18.86
N GLU A 22 -9.09 -3.09 -18.54
CA GLU A 22 -10.15 -3.78 -19.26
C GLU A 22 -11.47 -3.01 -19.13
N ASN A 23 -12.04 -2.61 -20.27
CA ASN A 23 -13.28 -1.85 -20.38
C ASN A 23 -13.28 -0.48 -19.67
N ARG A 24 -12.11 0.11 -19.40
CA ARG A 24 -12.01 1.42 -18.74
C ARG A 24 -11.01 2.34 -19.43
N ASN A 25 -11.46 3.56 -19.73
CA ASN A 25 -10.58 4.66 -20.13
C ASN A 25 -10.15 5.41 -18.87
N LEU A 26 -8.85 5.42 -18.57
CA LEU A 26 -8.28 6.17 -17.46
C LEU A 26 -7.71 7.49 -17.97
N PHE A 27 -8.09 8.59 -17.31
CA PHE A 27 -7.59 9.93 -17.60
C PHE A 27 -6.67 10.40 -16.46
N LEU A 28 -5.59 11.07 -16.82
CA LEU A 28 -4.67 11.65 -15.85
C LEU A 28 -5.05 13.11 -15.59
N ASN A 29 -5.10 13.50 -14.33
CA ASN A 29 -5.23 14.91 -13.97
C ASN A 29 -3.84 15.56 -13.83
N GLN A 30 -3.80 16.88 -13.61
CA GLN A 30 -2.55 17.66 -13.47
C GLN A 30 -1.67 17.28 -12.26
N ARG A 31 -2.19 16.48 -11.32
CA ARG A 31 -1.51 16.10 -10.08
C ARG A 31 -1.07 14.64 -10.08
N VAL A 32 -1.34 13.88 -11.14
CA VAL A 32 -0.96 12.47 -11.30
C VAL A 32 0.07 12.34 -12.42
N GLY A 33 1.19 11.67 -12.12
CA GLY A 33 2.18 11.27 -13.11
C GLY A 33 1.92 9.85 -13.61
N CYS A 34 2.30 9.57 -14.86
CA CYS A 34 2.31 8.21 -15.40
C CYS A 34 3.73 7.84 -15.79
N PHE A 35 4.27 6.81 -15.15
CA PHE A 35 5.55 6.22 -15.51
C PHE A 35 5.31 5.01 -16.41
N ARG A 36 6.00 4.97 -17.55
CA ARG A 36 5.97 3.82 -18.46
C ARG A 36 7.38 3.26 -18.56
N PHE A 37 7.52 2.01 -18.14
CA PHE A 37 8.80 1.30 -18.17
C PHE A 37 8.82 0.32 -19.34
N SER A 38 10.02 0.03 -19.85
CA SER A 38 10.20 -1.04 -20.83
C SER A 38 10.00 -2.41 -20.17
N ASN A 39 9.74 -3.44 -20.99
CA ASN A 39 9.57 -4.83 -20.55
C ASN A 39 10.82 -5.46 -19.90
N LYS A 40 11.95 -4.75 -19.85
CA LYS A 40 13.21 -5.20 -19.23
C LYS A 40 13.26 -4.96 -17.73
N LEU A 41 12.24 -4.34 -17.15
CA LEU A 41 12.16 -4.00 -15.73
C LEU A 41 10.94 -4.65 -15.08
N ALA A 42 11.10 -5.15 -13.86
CA ALA A 42 9.97 -5.59 -13.07
C ALA A 42 9.27 -4.34 -12.50
N THR A 43 8.10 -3.99 -13.04
CA THR A 43 7.31 -2.82 -12.60
C THR A 43 6.91 -2.91 -11.12
N GLY A 44 6.68 -4.12 -10.62
CA GLY A 44 6.42 -4.36 -9.19
C GLY A 44 7.59 -3.93 -8.31
N TYR A 45 8.83 -4.17 -8.75
CA TYR A 45 10.01 -3.77 -7.99
C TYR A 45 10.13 -2.25 -7.92
N ILE A 46 9.90 -1.55 -9.03
CA ILE A 46 9.91 -0.08 -9.06
C ILE A 46 8.83 0.50 -8.14
N ASN A 47 7.64 -0.10 -8.12
CA ASN A 47 6.57 0.31 -7.23
C ASN A 47 6.95 0.13 -5.75
N LEU A 48 7.66 -0.96 -5.41
CA LEU A 48 8.20 -1.16 -4.06
C LEU A 48 9.30 -0.14 -3.74
N ALA A 49 10.19 0.14 -4.68
CA ALA A 49 11.25 1.13 -4.52
C ALA A 49 10.67 2.53 -4.26
N PHE A 50 9.67 2.97 -5.03
CA PHE A 50 9.01 4.27 -4.81
C PHE A 50 8.34 4.41 -3.44
N LYS A 51 7.97 3.30 -2.80
CA LYS A 51 7.41 3.30 -1.44
C LYS A 51 8.48 3.29 -0.34
N HIS A 52 9.75 3.12 -0.71
CA HIS A 52 10.84 3.10 0.25
C HIS A 52 11.22 4.53 0.68
N ASN A 53 11.29 4.77 1.99
CA ASN A 53 11.52 6.12 2.54
C ASN A 53 12.84 6.75 2.05
N ASP A 54 13.90 5.97 1.89
CA ASP A 54 15.21 6.49 1.46
C ASP A 54 15.19 7.14 0.07
N LEU A 55 14.25 6.74 -0.79
CA LEU A 55 14.08 7.33 -2.11
C LEU A 55 13.19 8.58 -2.08
N LEU A 56 12.29 8.67 -1.10
CA LEU A 56 11.40 9.80 -0.92
C LEU A 56 12.10 10.99 -0.24
N GLU A 57 13.01 10.75 0.70
CA GLU A 57 13.73 11.81 1.45
C GLU A 57 14.43 12.85 0.56
N PRO A 58 15.25 12.47 -0.44
CA PRO A 58 15.87 13.45 -1.34
C PRO A 58 14.84 14.26 -2.14
N ILE A 59 13.75 13.63 -2.56
CA ILE A 59 12.65 14.30 -3.26
C ILE A 59 11.95 15.32 -2.35
N PHE A 60 11.77 15.01 -1.06
CA PHE A 60 11.21 15.94 -0.09
C PHE A 60 12.09 17.17 0.13
N LEU A 61 13.41 17.02 0.06
CA LEU A 61 14.36 18.13 0.15
C LEU A 61 14.39 18.98 -1.13
N LEU A 62 14.21 18.36 -2.29
CA LEU A 62 14.21 19.02 -3.61
C LEU A 62 12.85 19.63 -4.01
N GLY A 63 11.78 19.34 -3.27
CA GLY A 63 10.44 19.85 -3.54
C GLY A 63 10.36 21.37 -3.41
N THR A 64 10.09 22.05 -4.53
CA THR A 64 9.97 23.51 -4.57
C THR A 64 8.53 23.95 -4.28
N GLY A 65 8.33 24.90 -3.37
CA GLY A 65 7.04 25.56 -3.14
C GLY A 65 7.00 26.45 -1.90
N ALA A 66 5.99 27.31 -1.80
CA ALA A 66 5.79 28.19 -0.65
C ALA A 66 5.50 27.39 0.63
N ALA A 67 5.79 27.96 1.80
CA ALA A 67 5.64 27.32 3.10
C ALA A 67 4.33 26.50 3.17
N ASN A 68 4.48 25.17 3.24
CA ASN A 68 3.45 24.11 3.38
C ASN A 68 3.00 23.33 2.14
N GLN A 69 3.34 23.72 0.90
CA GLN A 69 3.04 22.91 -0.31
C GLN A 69 4.32 22.67 -1.12
N ALA A 70 4.87 21.46 -1.09
CA ALA A 70 5.96 21.09 -1.99
C ALA A 70 5.38 20.62 -3.34
N ASN A 71 5.91 21.13 -4.45
CA ASN A 71 5.64 20.56 -5.77
C ASN A 71 6.84 19.74 -6.22
N ILE A 72 6.60 18.46 -6.51
CA ILE A 72 7.62 17.61 -7.13
C ILE A 72 7.49 17.77 -8.64
N GLY A 73 8.52 18.36 -9.25
CA GLY A 73 8.65 18.50 -10.70
C GLY A 73 9.04 17.19 -11.37
N ILE A 74 8.69 17.05 -12.66
CA ILE A 74 9.01 15.86 -13.47
C ILE A 74 10.51 15.59 -13.52
N LYS A 75 11.34 16.64 -13.57
CA LYS A 75 12.80 16.51 -13.60
C LYS A 75 13.36 15.81 -12.36
N ALA A 76 12.89 16.21 -11.17
CA ALA A 76 13.32 15.58 -9.91
C ALA A 76 12.92 14.08 -9.83
N LEU A 77 11.83 13.69 -10.50
CA LEU A 77 11.41 12.28 -10.57
C LEU A 77 12.28 11.47 -11.53
N ASN A 78 12.64 12.06 -12.67
CA ASN A 78 13.49 11.41 -13.67
C ASN A 78 14.94 11.26 -13.19
N ASP A 79 15.44 12.22 -12.42
CA ASP A 79 16.79 12.23 -11.88
C ASP A 79 16.91 11.43 -10.57
N MET A 80 15.83 10.81 -10.10
CA MET A 80 15.85 10.03 -8.86
C MET A 80 16.69 8.75 -9.04
N PRO A 81 17.73 8.54 -8.21
CA PRO A 81 18.54 7.34 -8.28
C PRO A 81 17.74 6.15 -7.72
N ILE A 82 17.43 5.18 -8.58
CA ILE A 82 16.77 3.93 -8.17
C ILE A 82 17.81 2.80 -8.20
N PRO A 83 18.01 2.05 -7.10
CA PRO A 83 18.86 0.86 -7.16
C PRO A 83 18.21 -0.16 -8.10
N LEU A 84 18.93 -0.59 -9.13
CA LEU A 84 18.42 -1.52 -10.14
C LEU A 84 19.25 -2.80 -10.13
N PRO A 85 18.88 -3.80 -9.31
CA PRO A 85 19.55 -5.10 -9.35
C PRO A 85 19.19 -5.85 -10.65
N PRO A 86 19.86 -6.97 -10.95
CA PRO A 86 19.51 -7.81 -12.10
C PRO A 86 18.03 -8.23 -12.11
N LEU A 87 17.44 -8.45 -13.31
CA LEU A 87 16.00 -8.68 -13.46
C LEU A 87 15.47 -9.87 -12.63
N ASN A 88 16.24 -10.96 -12.56
CA ASN A 88 15.90 -12.11 -11.73
C ASN A 88 15.81 -11.74 -10.25
N GLU A 89 16.70 -10.88 -9.77
CA GLU A 89 16.70 -10.40 -8.39
C GLU A 89 15.52 -9.47 -8.13
N GLN A 90 15.19 -8.58 -9.08
CA GLN A 90 13.99 -7.75 -8.99
C GLN A 90 12.72 -8.61 -8.83
N GLN A 91 12.58 -9.66 -9.62
CA GLN A 91 11.46 -10.59 -9.55
C GLN A 91 11.44 -11.38 -8.23
N ARG A 92 12.60 -11.84 -7.75
CA ARG A 92 12.72 -12.55 -6.47
C ARG A 92 12.26 -11.69 -5.29
N ILE A 93 12.68 -10.42 -5.26
CA ILE A 93 12.28 -9.45 -4.23
C ILE A 93 10.77 -9.26 -4.26
N VAL A 94 10.18 -9.02 -5.43
CA VAL A 94 8.72 -8.84 -5.59
C VAL A 94 7.96 -10.05 -5.08
N ALA A 95 8.35 -11.26 -5.51
CA ALA A 95 7.70 -12.49 -5.08
C ALA A 95 7.78 -12.69 -3.56
N LYS A 96 8.93 -12.36 -2.93
CA LYS A 96 9.07 -12.48 -1.49
C LYS A 96 8.17 -11.50 -0.73
N VAL A 97 8.06 -10.27 -1.22
CA VAL A 97 7.16 -9.27 -0.61
C VAL A 97 5.69 -9.69 -0.77
N GLU A 98 5.29 -10.17 -1.94
CA GLU A 98 3.92 -10.68 -2.17
C GLU A 98 3.58 -11.84 -1.22
N GLN A 99 4.50 -12.77 -1.00
CA GLN A 99 4.33 -13.85 -0.03
C GLN A 99 4.13 -13.33 1.41
N LEU A 100 4.90 -12.32 1.81
CA LEU A 100 4.80 -11.72 3.14
C LEU A 100 3.48 -10.96 3.32
N MET A 101 3.04 -10.22 2.29
CA MET A 101 1.75 -9.53 2.31
C MET A 101 0.60 -10.51 2.44
N LYS A 102 0.65 -11.63 1.72
CA LYS A 102 -0.37 -12.68 1.85
C LYS A 102 -0.42 -13.27 3.27
N LEU A 103 0.75 -13.54 3.87
CA LEU A 103 0.81 -14.02 5.25
C LEU A 103 0.22 -13.01 6.24
N TYR A 104 0.43 -11.72 5.99
CA TYR A 104 -0.18 -10.65 6.79
C TYR A 104 -1.71 -10.67 6.65
N ASP A 105 -2.24 -10.76 5.44
CA ASP A 105 -3.69 -10.81 5.18
C ASP A 105 -4.33 -12.03 5.89
N ASP A 106 -3.69 -13.20 5.79
CA ASP A 106 -4.14 -14.43 6.46
C ASP A 106 -4.16 -14.27 8.00
N LEU A 107 -3.14 -13.62 8.57
CA LEU A 107 -3.05 -13.34 10.00
C LEU A 107 -4.12 -12.34 10.45
N GLU A 108 -4.31 -11.26 9.70
CA GLU A 108 -5.34 -10.25 9.99
C GLU A 108 -6.74 -10.90 9.99
N GLN A 109 -7.03 -11.73 9.00
CA GLN A 109 -8.28 -12.48 8.92
C GLN A 109 -8.45 -13.41 10.13
N SER A 110 -7.40 -14.13 10.53
CA SER A 110 -7.44 -15.01 11.71
C SER A 110 -7.72 -14.24 13.01
N ILE A 111 -7.13 -13.06 13.19
CA ILE A 111 -7.34 -12.22 14.37
C ILE A 111 -8.80 -11.74 14.41
N GLN A 112 -9.31 -11.25 13.28
CA GLN A 112 -10.70 -10.78 13.18
C GLN A 112 -11.70 -11.90 13.48
N GLN A 113 -11.46 -13.11 12.97
CA GLN A 113 -12.29 -14.28 13.25
C GLN A 113 -12.28 -14.65 14.74
N ASN A 114 -11.10 -14.63 15.38
CA ASN A 114 -10.98 -14.96 16.80
C ASN A 114 -11.67 -13.92 17.70
N GLN A 115 -11.52 -12.63 17.38
CA GLN A 115 -12.23 -11.55 18.07
C GLN A 115 -13.74 -11.73 17.98
N LYS A 116 -14.26 -12.02 16.78
CA LYS A 116 -15.68 -12.28 16.57
C LYS A 116 -16.16 -13.50 17.36
N TYR A 117 -15.42 -14.61 17.31
CA TYR A 117 -15.75 -15.82 18.05
C TYR A 117 -15.81 -15.58 19.57
N THR A 118 -14.86 -14.81 20.10
CA THR A 118 -14.84 -14.43 21.53
C THR A 118 -16.06 -13.57 21.91
N GLN A 119 -16.44 -12.62 21.04
CA GLN A 119 -17.63 -11.80 21.25
C GLN A 119 -18.91 -12.65 21.24
N ASP A 120 -19.03 -13.58 20.30
CA ASP A 120 -20.18 -14.47 20.18
C ASP A 120 -20.29 -15.38 21.41
N LEU A 121 -19.17 -15.96 21.89
CA LEU A 121 -19.14 -16.77 23.12
C LEU A 121 -19.55 -15.97 24.35
N LEU A 122 -19.05 -14.74 24.49
CA LEU A 122 -19.44 -13.86 25.60
C LEU A 122 -20.95 -13.57 25.59
N GLN A 123 -21.53 -13.33 24.42
CA GLN A 123 -22.98 -13.12 24.30
C GLN A 123 -23.78 -14.37 24.71
N VAL A 124 -23.34 -15.56 24.31
CA VAL A 124 -24.01 -16.81 24.69
C VAL A 124 -23.91 -17.04 26.20
N ALA A 125 -22.71 -16.92 26.78
CA ALA A 125 -22.50 -17.09 28.22
C ALA A 125 -23.31 -16.08 29.05
N LEU A 126 -23.41 -14.82 28.59
CA LEU A 126 -24.26 -13.80 29.23
C LEU A 126 -25.74 -14.17 29.14
N LYS A 127 -26.22 -14.66 28.00
CA LYS A 127 -27.61 -15.13 27.87
C LYS A 127 -27.91 -16.28 28.82
N GLU A 128 -27.05 -17.29 28.86
CA GLU A 128 -27.21 -18.44 29.76
C GLU A 128 -27.20 -18.02 31.24
N ALA A 129 -26.32 -17.08 31.63
CA ALA A 129 -26.24 -16.60 33.01
C ALA A 129 -27.45 -15.71 33.43
N LEU A 130 -28.11 -15.06 32.47
CA LEU A 130 -29.27 -14.20 32.69
C LEU A 130 -30.60 -14.94 32.55
N GLU A 131 -30.63 -16.14 31.96
CA GLU A 131 -31.80 -16.99 31.94
C GLU A 131 -32.00 -17.66 33.31
N PRO A 132 -33.19 -17.54 33.93
CA PRO A 132 -33.43 -18.11 35.26
C PRO A 132 -33.37 -19.63 35.20
N ASN A 133 -32.53 -20.21 36.05
CA ASN A 133 -32.33 -21.64 36.22
C ASN A 133 -33.67 -22.33 36.52
N LYS A 134 -34.32 -22.91 35.50
CA LYS A 134 -35.51 -23.77 35.66
C LYS A 134 -35.08 -25.14 36.18
N ALA A 135 -34.45 -25.15 37.34
CA ALA A 135 -34.11 -26.36 38.09
C ALA A 135 -34.44 -26.07 39.55
N ASN A 136 -35.68 -26.36 39.92
CA ASN A 136 -36.16 -26.79 41.24
C ASN A 136 -37.70 -26.76 41.21
N SER A 137 -38.29 -27.88 40.77
CA SER A 137 -39.67 -28.29 41.05
C SER A 137 -39.64 -29.70 41.60
#